data_AF-A0A4E0QLI9-F1
#
_entry.id   AF-A0A4E0QLI9-F1
#
_cell.length_a   1.000
_cell.length_b   1.000
_cell.length_c   1.000
_cell.angle_alpha   90.00
_cell.angle_beta   90.00
_cell.angle_gamma   90.00
#
_symmetry.space_group_name_H-M   'P 1'
#
loop_
_entity.id
_entity.type
_entity.pdbx_description
1 polymer ?
#
loop_
_entity_poly.entity_id
_entity_poly.type
_entity_poly.pdbx_seq_one_letter_code
_entity_poly.pdbx_strand_id
1 'polypeptide(L)'
;QDAFRLAEMSKARTLLESMSAKIAAQQSGLTTAAQKQLRGYETRIASLNHRIAKALKENRIDERGSDETDKNQVLSQLSTFEDKLKAKYPKYAQLSNAQIITANDGARLLPADAVFISYLAHKNEVLAFTLQANGQLTAHNLGEIPALEKDLETYRHQMARGRGRVLYVKKKDTQKLSRTLGKRLLEPLKDIIKDKQQWIISPSGALAFIPFETLRFEGEKEPVIVQHQISYVQSLSVLAMLQERDKAYKNLKRRGSLFAMGAPIYQNLDATKQPTEIDFKMADRMVRSGGDYVRAFRQLDQKWENLPGTEKELEQLNNLFFLKKHHSRIFKQADATEANLQR
;
A
#
# COMPACT_ATOMS: atom_id res chain seq x y z
N GLN A 1 0.81 8.09 25.94
CA GLN A 1 0.57 6.75 25.36
C GLN A 1 -0.79 6.64 24.70
N ASP A 2 -1.86 7.21 25.28
CA ASP A 2 -3.21 7.15 24.68
C ASP A 2 -3.32 7.79 23.29
N ALA A 3 -2.68 8.93 23.06
CA ALA A 3 -2.68 9.58 21.74
C ALA A 3 -2.07 8.68 20.65
N PHE A 4 -0.97 7.98 20.96
CA PHE A 4 -0.36 7.02 20.03
C PHE A 4 -1.28 5.82 19.78
N ARG A 5 -1.92 5.28 20.82
CA ARG A 5 -2.89 4.18 20.68
C ARG A 5 -4.07 4.56 19.79
N LEU A 6 -4.60 5.78 19.93
CA LEU A 6 -5.67 6.29 19.07
C LEU A 6 -5.21 6.45 17.61
N ALA A 7 -3.99 6.94 17.39
CA ALA A 7 -3.40 7.03 16.05
C ALA A 7 -3.17 5.63 15.42
N GLU A 8 -2.72 4.66 16.21
CA GLU A 8 -2.60 3.26 15.76
C GLU A 8 -3.96 2.67 15.40
N MET A 9 -5.00 2.91 16.22
CA MET A 9 -6.35 2.45 15.94
C MET A 9 -6.91 3.06 14.65
N SER A 10 -6.72 4.37 14.42
CA SER A 10 -7.26 5.02 13.22
C SER A 10 -6.60 4.54 11.93
N LYS A 11 -5.31 4.18 11.98
CA LYS A 11 -4.56 3.68 10.83
C LYS A 11 -4.75 2.19 10.57
N ALA A 12 -4.70 1.40 11.63
CA ALA A 12 -4.47 -0.03 11.52
C ALA A 12 -5.76 -0.84 11.49
N ARG A 13 -6.85 -0.34 12.10
CA ARG A 13 -8.01 -1.16 12.45
C ARG A 13 -8.60 -1.93 11.25
N THR A 14 -9.01 -1.23 10.20
CA THR A 14 -9.66 -1.87 9.05
C THR A 14 -8.74 -2.88 8.35
N LEU A 15 -7.46 -2.53 8.17
CA LEU A 15 -6.49 -3.42 7.52
C LEU A 15 -6.18 -4.64 8.39
N LEU A 16 -5.94 -4.43 9.69
CA LEU A 16 -5.68 -5.52 10.63
C LEU A 16 -6.89 -6.45 10.77
N GLU A 17 -8.10 -5.91 10.87
CA GLU A 17 -9.34 -6.70 10.93
C GLU A 17 -9.46 -7.54 9.66
N SER A 18 -9.30 -6.95 8.47
CA SER A 18 -9.33 -7.67 7.20
C SER A 18 -8.24 -8.76 7.10
N MET A 19 -7.01 -8.44 7.48
CA MET A 19 -5.90 -9.41 7.43
C MET A 19 -6.07 -10.54 8.44
N SER A 20 -6.48 -10.22 9.67
CA SER A 20 -6.73 -11.20 10.74
C SER A 20 -7.91 -12.10 10.38
N ALA A 21 -9.01 -11.54 9.84
CA ALA A 21 -10.15 -12.31 9.35
C ALA A 21 -9.75 -13.26 8.20
N LYS A 22 -8.92 -12.80 7.26
CA LYS A 22 -8.43 -13.64 6.15
C LYS A 22 -7.54 -14.77 6.64
N ILE A 23 -6.60 -14.50 7.55
CA ILE A 23 -5.75 -15.53 8.18
C ILE A 23 -6.61 -16.53 8.95
N ALA A 24 -7.56 -16.02 9.75
CA ALA A 24 -8.50 -16.84 10.50
C ALA A 24 -9.31 -17.74 9.58
N ALA A 25 -9.88 -17.22 8.48
CA ALA A 25 -10.66 -17.99 7.53
C ALA A 25 -9.86 -19.13 6.88
N GLN A 26 -8.56 -18.93 6.65
CA GLN A 26 -7.65 -19.93 6.08
C GLN A 26 -7.24 -21.00 7.11
N GLN A 27 -7.03 -20.62 8.37
CA GLN A 27 -6.40 -21.50 9.37
C GLN A 27 -7.38 -22.12 10.38
N SER A 28 -8.62 -21.63 10.46
CA SER A 28 -9.61 -22.06 11.45
C SER A 28 -10.47 -23.25 11.02
N GLY A 29 -10.33 -23.73 9.78
CA GLY A 29 -11.13 -24.85 9.27
C GLY A 29 -12.59 -24.50 9.01
N LEU A 30 -12.89 -23.24 8.65
CA LEU A 30 -14.23 -22.82 8.23
C LEU A 30 -14.74 -23.70 7.08
N THR A 31 -16.06 -23.94 7.06
CA THR A 31 -16.68 -24.61 5.92
C THR A 31 -16.53 -23.78 4.64
N THR A 32 -16.50 -24.44 3.49
CA THR A 32 -16.45 -23.79 2.17
C THR A 32 -17.59 -22.78 1.98
N ALA A 33 -18.76 -23.07 2.54
CA ALA A 33 -19.92 -22.17 2.53
C ALA A 33 -19.63 -20.88 3.33
N ALA A 34 -19.09 -20.98 4.54
CA ALA A 34 -18.74 -19.83 5.36
C ALA A 34 -17.64 -18.97 4.71
N GLN A 35 -16.62 -19.60 4.13
CA GLN A 35 -15.57 -18.89 3.37
C GLN A 35 -16.14 -18.19 2.12
N LYS A 36 -17.05 -18.83 1.38
CA LYS A 36 -17.71 -18.22 0.23
C LYS A 36 -18.56 -17.01 0.64
N GLN A 37 -19.24 -17.10 1.78
CA GLN A 37 -20.06 -16.00 2.29
C GLN A 37 -19.21 -14.81 2.74
N LEU A 38 -18.09 -15.02 3.43
CA LEU A 38 -17.11 -13.95 3.76
C LEU A 38 -16.64 -13.22 2.48
N ARG A 39 -16.18 -13.97 1.47
CA ARG A 39 -15.76 -13.40 0.17
C ARG A 39 -16.89 -12.64 -0.55
N GLY A 40 -18.14 -13.06 -0.36
CA GLY A 40 -19.31 -12.39 -0.90
C GLY A 40 -19.50 -10.99 -0.32
N TYR A 41 -19.35 -10.84 1.00
CA TYR A 41 -19.39 -9.53 1.67
C TYR A 41 -18.25 -8.62 1.20
N GLU A 42 -17.01 -9.13 1.14
CA GLU A 42 -15.85 -8.37 0.67
C GLU A 42 -16.05 -7.84 -0.75
N THR A 43 -16.51 -8.71 -1.67
CA THR A 43 -16.79 -8.32 -3.06
C THR A 43 -17.86 -7.23 -3.14
N ARG A 44 -18.92 -7.32 -2.32
CA ARG A 44 -20.01 -6.33 -2.31
C ARG A 44 -19.53 -4.98 -1.76
N ILE A 45 -18.74 -4.98 -0.70
CA ILE A 45 -18.13 -3.76 -0.12
C ILE A 45 -17.18 -3.11 -1.13
N ALA A 46 -16.36 -3.89 -1.83
CA ALA A 46 -15.47 -3.39 -2.87
C ALA A 46 -16.24 -2.73 -4.03
N SER A 47 -17.33 -3.36 -4.48
CA SER A 47 -18.23 -2.79 -5.49
C SER A 47 -18.86 -1.47 -5.02
N LEU A 48 -19.35 -1.40 -3.78
CA LEU A 48 -19.90 -0.18 -3.18
C LEU A 48 -18.86 0.94 -3.08
N ASN A 49 -17.65 0.64 -2.60
CA ASN A 49 -16.56 1.62 -2.55
C ASN A 49 -16.23 2.18 -3.95
N HIS A 50 -16.25 1.33 -4.98
CA HIS A 50 -16.04 1.77 -6.36
C HIS A 50 -17.14 2.73 -6.83
N ARG A 51 -18.42 2.42 -6.53
CA ARG A 51 -19.55 3.29 -6.88
C ARG A 51 -19.52 4.62 -6.11
N ILE A 52 -19.23 4.61 -4.81
CA ILE A 52 -19.06 5.82 -3.98
C ILE A 52 -17.96 6.72 -4.53
N ALA A 53 -16.78 6.15 -4.84
CA ALA A 53 -15.67 6.92 -5.39
C ALA A 53 -16.02 7.55 -6.74
N LYS A 54 -16.76 6.83 -7.58
CA LYS A 54 -17.27 7.32 -8.85
C LYS A 54 -18.31 8.44 -8.65
N ALA A 55 -19.29 8.26 -7.77
CA ALA A 55 -20.32 9.25 -7.45
C ALA A 55 -19.73 10.54 -6.87
N LEU A 56 -18.73 10.44 -5.97
CA LEU A 56 -18.00 11.58 -5.43
C LEU A 56 -17.35 12.42 -6.53
N LYS A 57 -16.72 11.75 -7.49
CA LYS A 57 -16.00 12.39 -8.59
C LYS A 57 -16.93 13.06 -9.60
N GLU A 58 -18.09 12.47 -9.83
CA GLU A 58 -19.11 12.97 -10.75
C GLU A 58 -20.14 13.87 -10.04
N ASN A 59 -19.87 14.25 -8.79
CA ASN A 59 -20.69 15.11 -7.94
C ASN A 59 -22.16 14.67 -7.80
N ARG A 60 -22.40 13.35 -7.82
CA ARG A 60 -23.74 12.74 -7.65
C ARG A 60 -24.02 12.45 -6.18
N ILE A 61 -24.49 13.48 -5.49
CA ILE A 61 -24.66 13.48 -4.02
C ILE A 61 -25.68 12.42 -3.57
N ASP A 62 -26.82 12.29 -4.27
CA ASP A 62 -27.87 11.35 -3.86
C ASP A 62 -27.46 9.87 -4.04
N GLU A 63 -26.85 9.54 -5.17
CA GLU A 63 -26.29 8.20 -5.40
C GLU A 63 -25.21 7.86 -4.38
N ARG A 64 -24.34 8.82 -4.07
CA ARG A 64 -23.32 8.67 -3.04
C ARG A 64 -23.97 8.38 -1.67
N GLY A 65 -24.99 9.14 -1.28
CA GLY A 65 -25.68 8.94 -0.01
C GLY A 65 -26.36 7.56 0.07
N SER A 66 -26.97 7.12 -1.03
CA SER A 66 -27.56 5.78 -1.12
C SER A 66 -26.52 4.67 -1.04
N ASP A 67 -25.41 4.78 -1.77
CA ASP A 67 -24.34 3.78 -1.74
C ASP A 67 -23.61 3.75 -0.40
N GLU A 68 -23.44 4.89 0.27
CA GLU A 68 -22.90 4.95 1.64
C GLU A 68 -23.83 4.24 2.63
N THR A 69 -25.15 4.40 2.48
CA THR A 69 -26.15 3.70 3.30
C THR A 69 -26.12 2.20 3.07
N ASP A 70 -26.12 1.75 1.81
CA ASP A 70 -25.99 0.34 1.43
C ASP A 70 -24.70 -0.27 1.98
N LYS A 71 -23.59 0.46 1.90
CA LYS A 71 -22.30 0.04 2.46
C LYS A 71 -22.39 -0.17 3.96
N ASN A 72 -22.98 0.78 4.69
CA ASN A 72 -23.15 0.65 6.14
C ASN A 72 -24.03 -0.56 6.49
N GLN A 73 -25.06 -0.85 5.71
CA GLN A 73 -25.89 -2.06 5.88
C GLN A 73 -25.08 -3.34 5.65
N VAL A 74 -24.30 -3.42 4.58
CA VAL A 74 -23.47 -4.59 4.27
C VAL A 74 -22.38 -4.79 5.35
N LEU A 75 -21.78 -3.72 5.86
CA LEU A 75 -20.82 -3.78 6.97
C LEU A 75 -21.46 -4.32 8.25
N SER A 76 -22.68 -3.87 8.58
CA SER A 76 -23.44 -4.39 9.73
C SER A 76 -23.76 -5.89 9.58
N GLN A 77 -24.15 -6.32 8.38
CA GLN A 77 -24.39 -7.73 8.07
C GLN A 77 -23.11 -8.58 8.18
N LEU A 78 -21.98 -8.06 7.69
CA LEU A 78 -20.68 -8.71 7.82
C LEU A 78 -20.30 -8.86 9.31
N SER A 79 -20.40 -7.79 10.10
CA SER A 79 -20.12 -7.83 11.54
C SER A 79 -20.96 -8.89 12.25
N THR A 80 -22.28 -8.92 11.98
CA THR A 80 -23.19 -9.91 12.57
C THR A 80 -22.81 -11.34 12.17
N PHE A 81 -22.37 -11.54 10.92
CA PHE A 81 -21.92 -12.84 10.45
C PHE A 81 -20.60 -13.25 11.09
N GLU A 82 -19.65 -12.33 11.22
CA GLU A 82 -18.39 -12.57 11.93
C GLU A 82 -18.61 -12.94 13.39
N ASP A 83 -19.56 -12.31 14.08
CA ASP A 83 -19.89 -12.66 15.47
C ASP A 83 -20.44 -14.10 15.57
N LYS A 84 -21.27 -14.52 14.61
CA LYS A 84 -21.72 -15.92 14.51
C LYS A 84 -20.54 -16.87 14.25
N LEU A 85 -19.59 -16.48 13.41
CA LEU A 85 -18.38 -17.28 13.17
C LEU A 85 -17.52 -17.38 14.43
N LYS A 86 -17.32 -16.28 15.17
CA LYS A 86 -16.56 -16.26 16.42
C LYS A 86 -17.21 -17.17 17.48
N ALA A 87 -18.53 -17.14 17.60
CA ALA A 87 -19.26 -18.01 18.53
C ALA A 87 -19.18 -19.50 18.14
N LYS A 88 -19.24 -19.82 16.84
CA LYS A 88 -19.25 -21.21 16.35
C LYS A 88 -17.86 -21.83 16.21
N TYR A 89 -16.84 -21.03 15.91
CA TYR A 89 -15.48 -21.48 15.64
C TYR A 89 -14.49 -20.77 16.59
N PRO A 90 -14.19 -21.34 17.77
CA PRO A 90 -13.28 -20.72 18.75
C PRO A 90 -11.91 -20.36 18.17
N LYS A 91 -11.38 -21.20 17.27
CA LYS A 91 -10.14 -20.94 16.55
C LYS A 91 -10.24 -19.73 15.60
N TYR A 92 -11.40 -19.50 14.98
CA TYR A 92 -11.65 -18.30 14.20
C TYR A 92 -11.68 -17.06 15.11
N ALA A 93 -12.35 -17.14 16.27
CA ALA A 93 -12.42 -16.03 17.21
C ALA A 93 -11.04 -15.59 17.71
N GLN A 94 -10.18 -16.55 18.05
CA GLN A 94 -8.82 -16.28 18.48
C GLN A 94 -7.99 -15.60 17.38
N LEU A 95 -8.07 -16.10 16.14
CA LEU A 95 -7.25 -15.62 15.03
C LEU A 95 -7.76 -14.35 14.37
N SER A 96 -9.06 -14.07 14.44
CA SER A 96 -9.68 -12.88 13.83
C SER A 96 -9.64 -11.65 14.73
N ASN A 97 -9.25 -11.79 16.00
CA ASN A 97 -9.17 -10.68 16.93
C ASN A 97 -7.95 -9.80 16.62
N ALA A 98 -8.17 -8.71 15.89
CA ALA A 98 -7.15 -7.72 15.59
C ALA A 98 -6.71 -7.00 16.88
N GLN A 99 -5.52 -7.34 17.38
CA GLN A 99 -4.94 -6.66 18.54
C GLN A 99 -4.07 -5.49 18.10
N ILE A 100 -4.33 -4.32 18.71
CA ILE A 100 -3.44 -3.16 18.61
C ILE A 100 -2.32 -3.37 19.60
N ILE A 101 -1.09 -3.48 19.10
CA ILE A 101 0.09 -3.67 19.95
C ILE A 101 0.35 -2.41 20.77
N THR A 102 0.83 -2.57 22.01
CA THR A 102 1.26 -1.44 22.82
C THR A 102 2.59 -0.88 22.30
N ALA A 103 2.88 0.39 22.60
CA ALA A 103 4.18 0.98 22.24
C ALA A 103 5.35 0.21 22.89
N ASN A 104 5.18 -0.25 24.13
CA ASN A 104 6.21 -1.00 24.86
C ASN A 104 6.49 -2.36 24.21
N ASP A 105 5.45 -3.10 23.84
CA ASP A 105 5.61 -4.40 23.19
C ASP A 105 6.16 -4.24 21.76
N GLY A 106 5.68 -3.23 21.04
CA GLY A 106 6.19 -2.92 19.70
C GLY A 106 7.62 -2.40 19.69
N ALA A 107 8.08 -1.71 20.74
CA ALA A 107 9.49 -1.31 20.87
C ALA A 107 10.44 -2.52 20.88
N ARG A 108 10.03 -3.61 21.53
CA ARG A 108 10.82 -4.87 21.58
C ARG A 108 10.97 -5.56 20.23
N LEU A 109 10.16 -5.15 19.26
CA LEU A 109 10.18 -5.64 17.89
C LEU A 109 11.12 -4.83 16.99
N LEU A 110 11.55 -3.65 17.44
CA LEU A 110 12.45 -2.79 16.70
C LEU A 110 13.91 -3.24 16.88
N PRO A 111 14.72 -3.29 15.81
CA PRO A 111 16.17 -3.38 15.93
C PRO A 111 16.75 -2.25 16.78
N ALA A 112 17.89 -2.49 17.44
CA ALA A 112 18.47 -1.53 18.40
C ALA A 112 18.82 -0.17 17.78
N ASP A 113 19.18 -0.15 16.50
CA ASP A 113 19.54 1.01 15.69
C ASP A 113 18.37 1.57 14.86
N ALA A 114 17.14 1.09 15.13
CA ALA A 114 15.95 1.49 14.41
C ALA A 114 15.09 2.50 15.18
N VAL A 115 14.35 3.30 14.41
CA VAL A 115 13.25 4.14 14.90
C VAL A 115 12.01 3.93 14.05
N PHE A 116 10.88 3.77 14.72
CA PHE A 116 9.57 3.78 14.08
C PHE A 116 9.01 5.21 14.08
N ILE A 117 8.57 5.69 12.92
CA ILE A 117 8.05 7.05 12.73
C ILE A 117 6.61 6.95 12.19
N SER A 118 5.62 7.31 12.99
CA SER A 118 4.20 7.28 12.61
C SER A 118 3.67 8.70 12.39
N TYR A 119 3.40 9.05 11.14
CA TYR A 119 2.78 10.33 10.78
C TYR A 119 1.27 10.25 10.80
N LEU A 120 0.60 11.26 11.34
CA LEU A 120 -0.84 11.45 11.22
C LEU A 120 -1.10 12.81 10.59
N ALA A 121 -1.62 12.79 9.37
CA ALA A 121 -1.95 13.98 8.60
C ALA A 121 -3.48 14.09 8.46
N HIS A 122 -4.02 15.25 8.83
CA HIS A 122 -5.41 15.59 8.58
C HIS A 122 -5.46 17.00 8.00
N LYS A 123 -5.94 17.12 6.76
CA LYS A 123 -5.81 18.36 5.98
C LYS A 123 -4.32 18.77 5.91
N ASN A 124 -3.99 19.97 6.37
CA ASN A 124 -2.62 20.48 6.42
C ASN A 124 -1.95 20.31 7.78
N GLU A 125 -2.64 19.79 8.79
CA GLU A 125 -2.04 19.56 10.11
C GLU A 125 -1.35 18.20 10.15
N VAL A 126 -0.12 18.17 10.69
CA VAL A 126 0.68 16.96 10.79
C VAL A 126 1.17 16.75 12.22
N LEU A 127 0.93 15.54 12.71
CA LEU A 127 1.51 15.01 13.94
C LEU A 127 2.45 13.86 13.56
N ALA A 128 3.51 13.67 14.34
CA ALA A 128 4.37 12.51 14.23
C ALA A 128 4.62 11.89 15.60
N PHE A 129 4.70 10.57 15.65
CA PHE A 129 5.16 9.83 16.81
C PHE A 129 6.45 9.11 16.45
N THR A 130 7.44 9.18 17.33
CA THR A 130 8.68 8.39 17.19
C THR A 130 8.77 7.39 18.33
N LEU A 131 9.05 6.13 18.00
CA LEU A 131 9.25 5.04 18.94
C LEU A 131 10.61 4.40 18.70
N GLN A 132 11.43 4.36 19.74
CA GLN A 132 12.75 3.72 19.72
C GLN A 132 12.71 2.34 20.39
N ALA A 133 13.70 1.49 20.09
CA ALA A 133 13.78 0.12 20.63
C ALA A 133 13.89 0.07 22.18
N ASN A 134 14.38 1.13 22.81
CA ASN A 134 14.41 1.27 24.27
C ASN A 134 13.05 1.59 24.91
N GLY A 135 11.98 1.69 24.11
CA GLY A 135 10.63 2.03 24.57
C GLY A 135 10.33 3.52 24.66
N GLN A 136 11.29 4.39 24.32
CA GLN A 136 11.06 5.83 24.33
C GLN A 136 10.10 6.22 23.21
N LEU A 137 8.88 6.58 23.60
CA LEU A 137 7.83 7.10 22.73
C LEU A 137 7.71 8.61 22.92
N THR A 138 7.86 9.38 21.85
CA THR A 138 7.67 10.83 21.85
C THR A 138 6.68 11.24 20.76
N ALA A 139 5.95 12.33 21.02
CA ALA A 139 4.98 12.90 20.10
C ALA A 139 5.43 14.30 19.69
N HIS A 140 5.25 14.61 18.41
CA HIS A 140 5.77 15.81 17.77
C HIS A 140 4.63 16.47 17.00
N ASN A 141 4.31 17.70 17.36
CA ASN A 141 3.39 18.53 16.58
C ASN A 141 4.19 19.25 15.50
N LEU A 142 4.02 18.83 14.25
CA LEU A 142 4.67 19.46 13.09
C LEU A 142 3.88 20.69 12.62
N GLY A 143 2.72 20.94 13.24
CA GLY A 143 1.86 22.09 12.99
C GLY A 143 1.12 22.01 11.67
N GLU A 144 0.57 23.14 11.27
CA GLU A 144 0.02 23.33 9.94
C GLU A 144 1.15 23.50 8.93
N ILE A 145 1.12 22.70 7.87
CA ILE A 145 2.00 22.81 6.72
C ILE A 145 1.20 23.38 5.55
N PRO A 146 1.34 24.68 5.23
CA PRO A 146 0.59 25.30 4.14
C PRO A 146 0.84 24.61 2.81
N ALA A 147 -0.24 24.36 2.07
CA ALA A 147 -0.23 23.73 0.75
C ALA A 147 0.43 22.33 0.73
N LEU A 148 0.41 21.59 1.85
CA LEU A 148 1.02 20.27 1.97
C LEU A 148 0.63 19.33 0.83
N GLU A 149 -0.67 19.14 0.60
CA GLU A 149 -1.14 18.20 -0.44
C GLU A 149 -0.62 18.57 -1.84
N LYS A 150 -0.65 19.86 -2.18
CA LYS A 150 -0.15 20.38 -3.46
C LYS A 150 1.36 20.17 -3.60
N ASP A 151 2.12 20.42 -2.53
CA ASP A 151 3.58 20.24 -2.51
C ASP A 151 3.94 18.74 -2.65
N LEU A 152 3.22 17.86 -1.96
CA LEU A 152 3.41 16.40 -2.06
C LEU A 152 3.07 15.88 -3.46
N GLU A 153 1.96 16.34 -4.04
CA GLU A 153 1.57 15.96 -5.40
C GLU A 153 2.59 16.48 -6.43
N THR A 154 3.03 17.72 -6.29
CA THR A 154 4.09 18.30 -7.12
C THR A 154 5.37 17.48 -7.01
N TYR A 155 5.79 17.12 -5.79
CA TYR A 155 6.98 16.33 -5.54
C TYR A 155 6.88 14.95 -6.19
N ARG A 156 5.77 14.24 -5.98
CA ARG A 156 5.48 12.95 -6.61
C ARG A 156 5.56 13.04 -8.13
N HIS A 157 4.94 14.06 -8.74
CA HIS A 157 4.99 14.24 -10.19
C HIS A 157 6.39 14.55 -10.71
N GLN A 158 7.21 15.28 -9.96
CA GLN A 158 8.60 15.53 -10.35
C GLN A 158 9.45 14.27 -10.26
N MET A 159 9.22 13.43 -9.25
CA MET A 159 9.93 12.16 -9.06
C MET A 159 9.53 11.07 -10.08
N ALA A 160 8.26 11.04 -10.49
CA ALA A 160 7.75 10.07 -11.47
C ALA A 160 8.21 10.34 -12.91
N ARG A 161 8.81 11.50 -13.20
CA ARG A 161 9.29 11.88 -14.54
C ARG A 161 10.64 11.23 -14.84
N GLY A 162 10.64 9.93 -15.08
CA GLY A 162 11.73 9.22 -15.76
C GLY A 162 11.79 9.58 -17.25
N ARG A 163 13.00 9.55 -17.82
CA ARG A 163 13.53 9.79 -19.19
C ARG A 163 12.63 9.92 -20.45
N GLY A 164 11.31 9.73 -20.43
CA GLY A 164 10.44 9.67 -21.62
C GLY A 164 9.43 10.81 -21.84
N ARG A 165 9.33 11.82 -20.96
CA ARG A 165 8.41 12.97 -21.19
C ARG A 165 9.12 14.31 -21.08
N VAL A 166 9.17 15.01 -22.22
CA VAL A 166 9.78 16.32 -22.43
C VAL A 166 8.87 17.43 -21.85
N LEU A 167 8.91 17.60 -20.54
CA LEU A 167 8.55 18.88 -19.91
C LEU A 167 9.69 19.24 -18.97
N TYR A 168 10.40 20.33 -19.28
CA TYR A 168 11.60 20.80 -18.58
C TYR A 168 11.29 21.17 -17.12
N VAL A 169 11.33 20.21 -16.21
CA VAL A 169 11.48 20.49 -14.76
C VAL A 169 12.96 20.45 -14.44
N LYS A 170 13.51 21.56 -13.93
CA LYS A 170 14.93 21.61 -13.57
C LYS A 170 15.17 20.76 -12.33
N LYS A 171 16.19 19.91 -12.35
CA LYS A 171 16.65 19.08 -11.20
C LYS A 171 16.83 19.90 -9.90
N LYS A 172 17.19 21.18 -10.01
CA LYS A 172 17.31 22.12 -8.88
C LYS A 172 15.97 22.38 -8.16
N ASP A 173 14.85 22.39 -8.88
CA ASP A 173 13.53 22.64 -8.30
C ASP A 173 13.06 21.45 -7.47
N THR A 174 13.33 20.23 -7.93
CA THR A 174 13.04 19.00 -7.17
C THR A 174 13.89 18.89 -5.90
N GLN A 175 15.17 19.26 -5.97
CA GLN A 175 16.02 19.31 -4.78
C GLN A 175 15.55 20.37 -3.78
N LYS A 176 15.09 21.53 -4.26
CA LYS A 176 14.52 22.57 -3.40
C LYS A 176 13.28 22.05 -2.68
N LEU A 177 12.36 21.42 -3.41
CA LEU A 177 11.13 20.86 -2.82
C LEU A 177 11.43 19.70 -1.84
N SER A 178 12.40 18.83 -2.16
CA SER A 178 12.91 17.79 -1.26
C SER A 178 13.42 18.37 0.07
N ARG A 179 14.16 19.49 0.03
CA ARG A 179 14.61 20.19 1.24
C ARG A 179 13.47 20.87 1.99
N THR A 180 12.53 21.50 1.28
CA THR A 180 11.35 22.13 1.91
C THR A 180 10.51 21.10 2.66
N LEU A 181 10.25 19.94 2.04
CA LEU A 181 9.53 18.85 2.66
C LEU A 181 10.35 18.22 3.81
N GLY A 182 11.65 18.01 3.64
CA GLY A 182 12.53 17.53 4.71
C GLY A 182 12.57 18.48 5.91
N LYS A 183 12.59 19.79 5.69
CA LYS A 183 12.51 20.81 6.75
C LYS A 183 11.20 20.72 7.55
N ARG A 184 10.09 20.40 6.89
CA ARG A 184 8.78 20.33 7.54
C ARG A 184 8.51 18.97 8.21
N LEU A 185 9.00 17.88 7.60
CA LEU A 185 8.65 16.51 7.99
C LEU A 185 9.75 15.78 8.78
N LEU A 186 11.03 16.13 8.57
CA LEU A 186 12.18 15.44 9.16
C LEU A 186 12.92 16.28 10.20
N GLU A 187 13.17 17.57 9.94
CA GLU A 187 13.90 18.44 10.89
C GLU A 187 13.28 18.46 12.30
N PRO A 188 11.94 18.51 12.48
CA PRO A 188 11.34 18.45 13.82
C PRO A 188 11.65 17.15 14.60
N LEU A 189 12.08 16.10 13.90
CA LEU A 189 12.38 14.78 14.46
C LEU A 189 13.89 14.49 14.54
N LYS A 190 14.73 15.40 14.03
CA LYS A 190 16.13 15.17 13.71
C LYS A 190 16.95 14.64 14.87
N ASP A 191 16.74 15.18 16.06
CA ASP A 191 17.48 14.80 17.27
C ASP A 191 17.25 13.33 17.68
N ILE A 192 16.18 12.71 17.17
CA ILE A 192 15.80 11.31 17.47
C ILE A 192 16.14 10.38 16.32
N ILE A 193 16.01 10.84 15.08
CA ILE A 193 16.07 9.96 13.90
C ILE A 193 17.43 9.99 13.19
N LYS A 194 18.20 11.08 13.33
CA LYS A 194 19.41 11.30 12.52
C LYS A 194 20.55 10.33 12.84
N ASP A 195 20.65 9.83 14.06
CA ASP A 195 21.66 8.84 14.47
C ASP A 195 21.22 7.39 14.18
N LYS A 196 19.96 7.18 13.81
CA LYS A 196 19.39 5.84 13.60
C LYS A 196 19.65 5.38 12.17
N GLN A 197 20.22 4.19 12.01
CA GLN A 197 20.47 3.63 10.69
C GLN A 197 19.18 3.19 10.00
N GLN A 198 18.18 2.72 10.75
CA GLN A 198 16.95 2.16 10.18
C GLN A 198 15.73 2.98 10.55
N TRP A 199 14.99 3.44 9.55
CA TRP A 199 13.72 4.15 9.74
C TRP A 199 12.58 3.27 9.23
N ILE A 200 11.61 3.01 10.11
CA ILE A 200 10.39 2.30 9.77
C ILE A 200 9.25 3.31 9.78
N ILE A 201 8.81 3.73 8.60
CA ILE A 201 7.86 4.83 8.44
C ILE A 201 6.44 4.29 8.28
N SER A 202 5.54 4.77 9.13
CA SER A 202 4.10 4.65 8.96
C SER A 202 3.52 5.98 8.48
N PRO A 203 3.34 6.16 7.16
CA PRO A 203 2.77 7.39 6.62
C PRO A 203 1.25 7.43 6.83
N SER A 204 0.63 8.55 6.46
CA SER A 204 -0.82 8.72 6.45
C SER A 204 -1.25 9.64 5.33
N GLY A 205 -2.41 9.40 4.72
CA GLY A 205 -2.98 10.28 3.71
C GLY A 205 -2.01 10.54 2.54
N ALA A 206 -1.89 11.82 2.14
CA ALA A 206 -1.03 12.23 1.03
C ALA A 206 0.46 11.89 1.24
N LEU A 207 0.92 11.78 2.48
CA LEU A 207 2.32 11.42 2.79
C LEU A 207 2.68 10.00 2.34
N ALA A 208 1.70 9.10 2.18
CA ALA A 208 1.94 7.74 1.71
C ALA A 208 2.37 7.68 0.23
N PHE A 209 2.25 8.77 -0.51
CA PHE A 209 2.57 8.83 -1.94
C PHE A 209 3.93 9.45 -2.25
N ILE A 210 4.71 9.83 -1.23
CA ILE A 210 6.05 10.36 -1.43
C ILE A 210 7.13 9.38 -0.96
N PRO A 211 8.28 9.32 -1.66
CA PRO A 211 9.44 8.57 -1.20
C PRO A 211 10.22 9.38 -0.16
N PHE A 212 9.97 9.15 1.14
CA PHE A 212 10.68 9.81 2.25
C PHE A 212 12.20 9.66 2.13
N GLU A 213 12.67 8.56 1.55
CA GLU A 213 14.08 8.27 1.35
C GLU A 213 14.82 9.28 0.46
N THR A 214 14.06 10.03 -0.34
CA THR A 214 14.59 11.07 -1.23
C THR A 214 14.57 12.47 -0.62
N LEU A 215 14.01 12.62 0.58
CA LEU A 215 14.01 13.89 1.31
C LEU A 215 15.40 14.21 1.84
N ARG A 216 15.61 15.48 2.20
CA ARG A 216 16.91 16.02 2.60
C ARG A 216 16.76 16.83 3.86
N PHE A 217 17.67 16.64 4.81
CA PHE A 217 17.82 17.57 5.92
C PHE A 217 18.28 18.96 5.42
N GLU A 218 17.98 19.98 6.20
CA GLU A 218 18.44 21.34 5.99
C GLU A 218 19.97 21.39 6.04
N GLY A 219 20.59 22.10 5.10
CA GLY A 219 22.05 22.15 4.93
C GLY A 219 22.69 20.94 4.25
N GLU A 220 22.02 19.77 4.19
CA GLU A 220 22.64 18.55 3.65
C GLU A 220 22.53 18.43 2.13
N LYS A 221 23.63 18.02 1.48
CA LYS A 221 23.68 17.89 0.00
C LYS A 221 23.15 16.57 -0.52
N GLU A 222 23.02 15.55 0.30
CA GLU A 222 22.57 14.21 -0.09
C GLU A 222 21.19 13.90 0.52
N PRO A 223 20.38 13.04 -0.13
CA PRO A 223 19.12 12.58 0.43
C PRO A 223 19.37 11.54 1.53
N VAL A 224 18.39 11.36 2.41
CA VAL A 224 18.52 10.49 3.59
C VAL A 224 18.79 9.02 3.25
N ILE A 225 18.38 8.53 2.06
CA ILE A 225 18.68 7.15 1.61
C ILE A 225 20.17 6.82 1.57
N VAL A 226 21.05 7.83 1.47
CA VAL A 226 22.51 7.61 1.43
C VAL A 226 23.03 7.11 2.78
N GLN A 227 22.37 7.48 3.88
CA GLN A 227 22.80 7.18 5.25
C GLN A 227 21.84 6.25 5.99
N HIS A 228 20.57 6.19 5.57
CA HIS A 228 19.51 5.50 6.28
C HIS A 228 18.83 4.44 5.42
N GLN A 229 18.56 3.29 6.01
CA GLN A 229 17.69 2.26 5.46
C GLN A 229 16.24 2.60 5.80
N ILE A 230 15.42 2.81 4.77
CA ILE A 230 14.04 3.28 4.95
C ILE A 230 13.09 2.20 4.49
N SER A 231 12.17 1.82 5.37
CA SER A 231 11.12 0.84 5.13
C SER A 231 9.76 1.41 5.53
N TYR A 232 8.70 0.83 4.99
CA TYR A 232 7.34 1.33 5.19
C TYR A 232 6.43 0.26 5.77
N VAL A 233 5.57 0.67 6.69
CA VAL A 233 4.53 -0.18 7.26
C VAL A 233 3.29 0.65 7.56
N GLN A 234 2.10 0.06 7.50
CA GLN A 234 0.88 0.84 7.72
C GLN A 234 0.69 1.24 9.19
N SER A 235 1.22 0.45 10.13
CA SER A 235 1.20 0.74 11.57
C SER A 235 2.20 -0.14 12.33
N LEU A 236 2.42 0.15 13.61
CA LEU A 236 3.25 -0.69 14.48
C LEU A 236 2.64 -2.08 14.67
N SER A 237 1.32 -2.16 14.75
CA SER A 237 0.60 -3.43 14.86
C SER A 237 0.74 -4.31 13.60
N VAL A 238 0.74 -3.69 12.40
CA VAL A 238 1.00 -4.42 11.15
C VAL A 238 2.46 -4.89 11.10
N LEU A 239 3.41 -4.10 11.60
CA LEU A 239 4.81 -4.52 11.72
C LEU A 239 4.92 -5.79 12.58
N ALA A 240 4.25 -5.81 13.74
CA ALA A 240 4.24 -6.96 14.63
C ALA A 240 3.72 -8.23 13.94
N MET A 241 2.57 -8.13 13.28
CA MET A 241 2.00 -9.24 12.52
C MET A 241 2.93 -9.71 11.38
N LEU A 242 3.58 -8.79 10.67
CA LEU A 242 4.55 -9.15 9.61
C LEU A 242 5.75 -9.91 10.17
N GLN A 243 6.24 -9.53 11.35
CA GLN A 243 7.35 -10.22 12.01
C GLN A 243 6.96 -11.59 12.55
N GLU A 244 5.78 -11.75 13.14
CA GLU A 244 5.27 -13.06 13.54
C GLU A 244 5.14 -13.99 12.33
N ARG A 245 4.63 -13.45 11.23
CA ARG A 245 4.55 -14.17 9.96
C ARG A 245 5.94 -14.57 9.49
N ASP A 246 6.92 -13.68 9.49
CA ASP A 246 8.31 -14.03 9.11
C ASP A 246 8.91 -15.16 9.98
N LYS A 247 8.66 -15.15 11.30
CA LYS A 247 9.05 -16.25 12.19
C LYS A 247 8.40 -17.58 11.78
N ALA A 248 7.11 -17.58 11.46
CA ALA A 248 6.42 -18.77 10.97
C ALA A 248 6.98 -19.24 9.61
N TYR A 249 7.28 -18.31 8.70
CA TYR A 249 7.87 -18.60 7.39
C TYR A 249 9.27 -19.24 7.51
N LYS A 250 10.09 -18.80 8.47
CA LYS A 250 11.42 -19.38 8.73
C LYS A 250 11.36 -20.85 9.16
N ASN A 251 10.25 -21.29 9.76
CA ASN A 251 10.06 -22.66 10.24
C ASN A 251 9.41 -23.60 9.21
N LEU A 252 9.15 -23.14 7.98
CA LEU A 252 8.54 -23.97 6.94
C LEU A 252 9.52 -25.01 6.39
N LYS A 253 9.23 -26.31 6.62
CA LYS A 253 10.06 -27.45 6.19
C LYS A 253 10.27 -27.57 4.67
N ARG A 254 9.36 -27.02 3.85
CA ARG A 254 9.40 -27.08 2.37
C ARG A 254 9.24 -25.70 1.76
N ARG A 255 10.04 -24.74 2.23
CA ARG A 255 10.01 -23.37 1.71
C ARG A 255 10.45 -23.37 0.23
N GLY A 256 9.59 -22.81 -0.63
CA GLY A 256 9.93 -22.53 -2.02
C GLY A 256 11.17 -21.62 -2.11
N SER A 257 12.09 -21.92 -3.01
CA SER A 257 13.27 -21.09 -3.26
C SER A 257 12.97 -19.86 -4.11
N LEU A 258 11.94 -19.97 -4.96
CA LEU A 258 11.51 -18.91 -5.87
C LEU A 258 10.03 -19.06 -6.19
N PHE A 259 9.30 -17.95 -6.12
CA PHE A 259 8.03 -17.77 -6.82
C PHE A 259 8.21 -16.56 -7.73
N ALA A 260 8.01 -16.74 -9.04
CA ALA A 260 8.04 -15.65 -10.00
C ALA A 260 6.83 -15.78 -10.93
N MET A 261 6.17 -14.65 -11.21
CA MET A 261 5.07 -14.58 -12.15
C MET A 261 5.17 -13.27 -12.93
N GLY A 262 5.02 -13.34 -14.25
CA GLY A 262 5.09 -12.14 -15.09
C GLY A 262 4.96 -12.45 -16.57
N ALA A 263 5.11 -11.42 -17.40
CA ALA A 263 4.90 -11.49 -18.84
C ALA A 263 3.58 -12.17 -19.26
N PRO A 264 2.40 -11.77 -18.70
CA PRO A 264 1.13 -12.27 -19.19
C PRO A 264 0.93 -11.84 -20.65
N ILE A 265 0.12 -12.61 -21.39
CA ILE A 265 -0.24 -12.27 -22.77
C ILE A 265 -1.30 -11.17 -22.73
N TYR A 266 -0.91 -9.96 -23.13
CA TYR A 266 -1.81 -8.82 -23.27
C TYR A 266 -2.32 -8.66 -24.71
N GLN A 267 -1.51 -9.02 -25.70
CA GLN A 267 -1.83 -8.98 -27.13
C GLN A 267 -1.57 -10.35 -27.77
N ASN A 268 -2.60 -10.89 -28.44
CA ASN A 268 -2.38 -11.87 -29.51
C ASN A 268 -1.90 -11.10 -30.75
N LEU A 269 -0.92 -11.64 -31.48
CA LEU A 269 -0.22 -10.99 -32.58
C LEU A 269 -1.11 -10.61 -33.78
N ASP A 270 -2.40 -10.98 -33.75
CA ASP A 270 -3.36 -10.70 -34.80
C ASP A 270 -4.18 -9.43 -34.48
N ALA A 271 -3.94 -8.41 -35.28
CA ALA A 271 -4.65 -7.12 -35.41
C ALA A 271 -4.36 -6.04 -34.34
N THR A 272 -3.55 -5.05 -34.75
CA THR A 272 -3.41 -3.74 -34.10
C THR A 272 -3.93 -2.62 -35.01
N LYS A 273 -4.96 -1.89 -34.55
CA LYS A 273 -5.34 -0.58 -35.10
C LYS A 273 -4.70 0.47 -34.20
N GLN A 274 -3.87 1.37 -34.75
CA GLN A 274 -3.31 2.46 -33.94
C GLN A 274 -4.37 3.53 -33.66
N PRO A 275 -4.48 4.07 -32.43
CA PRO A 275 -5.42 5.13 -32.11
C PRO A 275 -5.08 6.42 -32.86
N THR A 276 -6.12 7.09 -33.36
CA THR A 276 -6.01 8.36 -34.08
C THR A 276 -5.95 9.55 -33.13
N GLU A 277 -5.58 10.75 -33.64
CA GLU A 277 -5.61 11.98 -32.84
C GLU A 277 -7.00 12.30 -32.26
N ILE A 278 -8.07 11.87 -32.94
CA ILE A 278 -9.45 12.01 -32.48
C ILE A 278 -9.69 11.10 -31.26
N ASP A 279 -9.19 9.87 -31.29
CA ASP A 279 -9.28 8.93 -30.15
C ASP A 279 -8.58 9.49 -28.91
N PHE A 280 -7.42 10.12 -29.08
CA PHE A 280 -6.72 10.80 -28.00
C PHE A 280 -7.50 12.00 -27.44
N LYS A 281 -8.10 12.84 -28.30
CA LYS A 281 -8.93 13.97 -27.84
C LYS A 281 -10.18 13.50 -27.11
N MET A 282 -10.79 12.41 -27.57
CA MET A 282 -11.94 11.78 -26.90
C MET A 282 -11.54 11.18 -25.55
N ALA A 283 -10.44 10.44 -25.49
CA ALA A 283 -9.91 9.86 -24.27
C ALA A 283 -9.50 10.93 -23.25
N ASP A 284 -8.81 11.99 -23.67
CA ASP A 284 -8.45 13.13 -22.81
C ASP A 284 -9.70 13.83 -22.27
N ARG A 285 -10.73 14.01 -23.11
CA ARG A 285 -12.03 14.55 -22.66
C ARG A 285 -12.67 13.64 -21.62
N MET A 286 -12.71 12.32 -21.83
CA MET A 286 -13.25 11.35 -20.86
C MET A 286 -12.47 11.36 -19.54
N VAL A 287 -11.14 11.53 -19.60
CA VAL A 287 -10.29 11.63 -18.42
C VAL A 287 -10.55 12.95 -17.67
N ARG A 288 -10.68 14.06 -18.38
CA ARG A 288 -10.90 15.39 -17.78
C ARG A 288 -12.32 15.60 -17.28
N SER A 289 -13.33 15.01 -17.93
CA SER A 289 -14.75 15.24 -17.60
C SER A 289 -15.30 14.33 -16.51
N GLY A 290 -14.62 13.22 -16.21
CA GLY A 290 -15.07 12.26 -15.19
C GLY A 290 -14.01 11.24 -14.77
N GLY A 291 -12.78 11.38 -15.27
CA GLY A 291 -11.69 10.41 -15.14
C GLY A 291 -12.14 8.97 -15.30
N ASP A 292 -12.95 8.73 -16.33
CA ASP A 292 -13.35 7.39 -16.75
C ASP A 292 -12.20 6.76 -17.51
N TYR A 293 -11.16 6.38 -16.77
CA TYR A 293 -9.94 5.80 -17.32
C TYR A 293 -10.24 4.53 -18.11
N VAL A 294 -11.24 3.75 -17.70
CA VAL A 294 -11.63 2.51 -18.39
C VAL A 294 -12.20 2.80 -19.77
N ARG A 295 -13.13 3.75 -19.91
CA ARG A 295 -13.63 4.15 -21.23
C ARG A 295 -12.57 4.87 -22.05
N ALA A 296 -11.73 5.69 -21.42
CA ALA A 296 -10.60 6.34 -22.10
C ALA A 296 -9.62 5.31 -22.67
N PHE A 297 -9.22 4.29 -21.91
CA PHE A 297 -8.35 3.22 -22.39
C PHE A 297 -9.01 2.35 -23.48
N ARG A 298 -10.33 2.11 -23.39
CA ARG A 298 -11.09 1.44 -24.46
C ARG A 298 -11.18 2.30 -25.72
N GLN A 299 -11.39 3.61 -25.59
CA GLN A 299 -11.44 4.55 -26.72
C GLN A 299 -10.11 4.58 -27.47
N LEU A 300 -9.01 4.51 -26.72
CA LEU A 300 -7.67 4.43 -27.30
C LEU A 300 -7.37 3.05 -27.92
N ASP A 301 -8.28 2.07 -27.78
CA ASP A 301 -8.03 0.65 -28.08
C ASP A 301 -6.63 0.22 -27.61
N GLN A 302 -6.19 0.76 -26.47
CA GLN A 302 -4.80 0.67 -26.06
C GLN A 302 -4.60 -0.69 -25.44
N LYS A 303 -4.30 -1.67 -26.29
CA LYS A 303 -3.88 -3.00 -25.84
C LYS A 303 -2.52 -2.82 -25.18
N TRP A 304 -2.39 -3.28 -23.94
CA TRP A 304 -1.09 -3.33 -23.27
C TRP A 304 -0.14 -4.15 -24.13
N GLU A 305 1.06 -3.66 -24.41
CA GLU A 305 2.03 -4.46 -25.16
C GLU A 305 2.46 -5.64 -24.30
N ASN A 306 2.73 -6.78 -24.94
CA ASN A 306 3.44 -7.86 -24.27
C ASN A 306 4.79 -7.32 -23.75
N LEU A 307 5.24 -7.82 -22.61
CA LEU A 307 6.46 -7.35 -21.95
C LEU A 307 7.60 -8.37 -22.17
N PRO A 308 8.23 -8.42 -23.37
CA PRO A 308 9.26 -9.42 -23.68
C PRO A 308 10.50 -9.28 -22.78
N GLY A 309 10.76 -8.08 -22.23
CA GLY A 309 11.79 -7.90 -21.21
C GLY A 309 11.52 -8.70 -19.95
N THR A 310 10.27 -8.68 -19.45
CA THR A 310 9.86 -9.48 -18.29
C THR A 310 9.94 -10.96 -18.58
N GLU A 311 9.63 -11.40 -19.81
CA GLU A 311 9.80 -12.81 -20.19
C GLU A 311 11.28 -13.23 -20.12
N LYS A 312 12.18 -12.42 -20.68
CA LYS A 312 13.64 -12.66 -20.59
C LYS A 312 14.13 -12.68 -19.14
N GLU A 313 13.63 -11.80 -18.29
CA GLU A 313 13.96 -11.78 -16.86
C GLU A 313 13.52 -13.08 -16.16
N LEU A 314 12.32 -13.59 -16.45
CA LEU A 314 11.85 -14.86 -15.90
C LEU A 314 12.69 -16.05 -16.36
N GLU A 315 13.16 -16.04 -17.60
CA GLU A 315 14.09 -17.06 -18.13
C GLU A 315 15.44 -17.01 -17.42
N GLN A 316 15.97 -15.81 -17.18
CA GLN A 316 17.20 -15.64 -16.41
C GLN A 316 17.05 -16.12 -14.97
N LEU A 317 15.93 -15.82 -14.30
CA LEU A 317 15.64 -16.32 -12.95
C LEU A 317 15.55 -17.85 -12.92
N ASN A 318 14.94 -18.46 -13.93
CA ASN A 318 14.90 -19.93 -14.03
C ASN A 318 16.30 -20.55 -14.05
N ASN A 319 17.23 -19.94 -14.79
CA ASN A 319 18.61 -20.40 -14.89
C ASN A 319 19.38 -20.21 -13.57
N LEU A 320 19.20 -19.07 -12.90
CA LEU A 320 19.87 -18.78 -11.61
C LEU A 320 19.42 -19.73 -10.49
N PHE A 321 18.17 -20.16 -10.50
CA PHE A 321 17.60 -21.04 -9.49
C PHE A 321 17.53 -22.51 -9.94
N PHE A 322 18.19 -22.88 -11.05
CA PHE A 322 18.09 -24.19 -11.70
C PHE A 322 18.46 -25.36 -10.76
N LEU A 323 19.49 -25.22 -9.92
CA LEU A 323 19.90 -26.26 -8.96
C LEU A 323 18.92 -26.45 -7.80
N LYS A 324 17.96 -25.52 -7.61
CA LYS A 324 16.90 -25.59 -6.60
C LYS A 324 15.53 -25.96 -7.22
N LYS A 325 15.53 -26.53 -8.44
CA LYS A 325 14.35 -26.78 -9.30
C LYS A 325 13.15 -27.39 -8.57
N HIS A 326 13.37 -28.27 -7.59
CA HIS A 326 12.30 -28.92 -6.84
C HIS A 326 11.46 -27.98 -5.95
N HIS A 327 11.85 -26.72 -5.84
CA HIS A 327 11.19 -25.72 -4.99
C HIS A 327 10.97 -24.35 -5.68
N SER A 328 11.15 -24.26 -7.00
CA SER A 328 10.92 -23.03 -7.78
C SER A 328 9.61 -23.13 -8.58
N ARG A 329 8.75 -22.11 -8.49
CA ARG A 329 7.54 -21.97 -9.31
C ARG A 329 7.66 -20.71 -10.15
N ILE A 330 7.62 -20.87 -11.47
CA ILE A 330 7.67 -19.75 -12.42
C ILE A 330 6.46 -19.87 -13.35
N PHE A 331 5.61 -18.85 -13.36
CA PHE A 331 4.46 -18.75 -14.24
C PHE A 331 4.65 -17.60 -15.23
N LYS A 332 4.62 -17.89 -16.53
CA LYS A 332 4.77 -16.88 -17.59
C LYS A 332 3.69 -17.02 -18.66
N GLN A 333 3.49 -15.99 -19.47
CA GLN A 333 2.57 -16.02 -20.61
C GLN A 333 1.16 -16.50 -20.21
N ALA A 334 0.63 -17.54 -20.87
CA ALA A 334 -0.70 -18.09 -20.60
C ALA A 334 -0.87 -18.64 -19.17
N ASP A 335 0.23 -18.96 -18.48
CA ASP A 335 0.21 -19.45 -17.11
C ASP A 335 0.24 -18.33 -16.06
N ALA A 336 0.56 -17.08 -16.45
CA ALA A 336 0.58 -15.92 -15.56
C ALA A 336 -0.85 -15.41 -15.30
N THR A 337 -1.65 -16.24 -14.64
CA THR A 337 -3.07 -16.00 -14.36
C THR A 337 -3.32 -15.82 -12.86
N GLU A 338 -4.40 -15.11 -12.52
CA GLU A 338 -4.86 -14.98 -11.14
C GLU A 338 -5.17 -16.37 -10.53
N ALA A 339 -5.71 -17.30 -11.32
CA ALA A 339 -5.97 -18.66 -10.88
C ALA A 339 -4.69 -19.39 -10.43
N ASN A 340 -3.57 -19.20 -11.14
CA ASN A 340 -2.27 -19.77 -10.74
C ASN A 340 -1.60 -18.98 -9.60
N LEU A 341 -1.90 -17.69 -9.45
CA LEU A 341 -1.39 -16.87 -8.34
C LEU A 341 -2.04 -17.26 -7.00
N GLN A 342 -3.31 -17.67 -7.04
CA GLN A 342 -4.10 -18.02 -5.86
C GLN A 342 -3.93 -19.49 -5.41
N ARG A 343 -3.21 -20.32 -6.20
CA ARG A 343 -2.88 -21.73 -5.89
C ARG A 343 -1.62 -21.84 -5.04
#